data_AF-C5EZ74-F1
#
_entry.id   AF-C5EZ74-F1
#
_cell.length_a   1.000
_cell.length_b   1.000
_cell.length_c   1.000
_cell.angle_alpha   90.00
_cell.angle_beta   90.00
_cell.angle_gamma   90.00
#
_symmetry.space_group_name_H-M   'P 1'
#
loop_
_entity.id
_entity.type
_entity.pdbx_description
1 polymer ?
#
loop_
_entity_poly.entity_id
_entity_poly.type
_entity_poly.pdbx_seq_one_letter_code
_entity_poly.pdbx_strand_id
1 'polypeptide(L)'
;MISHNLDDMVLVFTGNVGKKTAEFLFPAINPAINPAINPAINPAINPETKNKEDSKYQIELTQEQIKAFKDAYYIGLPNENENWKKRWSKILKQGKEVPVFFQKDEKGGIKHFGLSWLYKLPYENSILDILHRQIPNYQENKLDMIQRIFGFCADSKKSAGDSDSALKGRVSFSHFEITEGATNAVEMPQTIILSEPRATFYPFYLQQNRESSKLLTYDDKEARLSGIKFYPPRKAIMNKPFSNGNSNIETKITPLKENVEFVGKMRYFNLRKEELGLLVLALTFLKEENGEFYKIGGAKPYGYGDCVLEIGGLSNEEQRECIESFVKCFRNSQGIDPRESEGARELKEFSRKLNRENNYMELKDFGDIKGDLSKLNKRRKGKGQKK
;
A
#
# COMPACT_ATOMS: atom_id res chain seq x y z
N MET A 1 -12.29 9.51 24.92
CA MET A 1 -11.20 9.92 24.00
C MET A 1 -11.88 10.58 22.81
N ILE A 2 -11.99 11.91 22.80
CA ILE A 2 -12.80 12.60 21.79
C ILE A 2 -11.95 12.78 20.53
N SER A 3 -12.20 11.91 19.55
CA SER A 3 -11.75 12.05 18.17
C SER A 3 -12.46 13.26 17.56
N HIS A 4 -11.77 14.40 17.45
CA HIS A 4 -12.27 15.51 16.66
C HIS A 4 -11.76 15.35 15.23
N ASN A 5 -12.70 15.41 14.29
CA ASN A 5 -12.49 15.23 12.88
C ASN A 5 -11.75 16.46 12.32
N LEU A 6 -10.72 16.24 11.49
CA LEU A 6 -9.95 17.31 10.83
C LEU A 6 -10.77 18.03 9.74
N ASP A 7 -11.97 17.56 9.47
CA ASP A 7 -12.79 17.96 8.34
C ASP A 7 -13.50 19.31 8.56
N ASP A 8 -13.51 19.83 9.81
CA ASP A 8 -14.14 21.12 10.19
C ASP A 8 -13.12 22.20 10.66
N MET A 9 -11.83 22.06 10.33
CA MET A 9 -10.74 22.89 10.90
C MET A 9 -10.17 23.94 9.93
N VAL A 10 -9.81 25.12 10.46
CA VAL A 10 -9.23 26.25 9.69
C VAL A 10 -7.69 26.20 9.73
N LEU A 11 -7.06 26.13 8.56
CA LEU A 11 -5.60 26.22 8.38
C LEU A 11 -5.20 27.62 7.89
N VAL A 12 -4.04 28.12 8.33
CA VAL A 12 -3.58 29.48 7.98
C VAL A 12 -2.45 29.44 6.98
N PHE A 13 -2.70 30.04 5.83
CA PHE A 13 -1.78 30.04 4.70
C PHE A 13 -0.80 31.21 4.79
N THR A 14 0.49 30.92 4.85
CA THR A 14 1.59 31.90 4.90
C THR A 14 2.58 31.62 3.77
N GLY A 15 2.77 32.54 2.80
CA GLY A 15 3.79 32.36 1.77
C GLY A 15 3.71 33.24 0.51
N ASN A 16 4.88 33.48 -0.09
CA ASN A 16 5.21 34.57 -1.01
C ASN A 16 4.76 34.30 -2.46
N VAL A 17 3.76 35.06 -2.95
CA VAL A 17 3.36 35.09 -4.37
C VAL A 17 4.20 36.17 -5.07
N GLY A 18 4.75 35.85 -6.24
CA GLY A 18 5.54 36.79 -7.04
C GLY A 18 4.82 38.14 -7.20
N LYS A 19 5.39 39.17 -6.56
CA LYS A 19 4.92 40.56 -6.44
C LYS A 19 3.58 40.72 -5.67
N LYS A 20 3.73 41.38 -4.51
CA LYS A 20 2.76 41.73 -3.45
C LYS A 20 2.42 40.59 -2.49
N THR A 21 2.91 40.76 -1.26
CA THR A 21 2.55 40.05 -0.05
C THR A 21 1.04 39.92 0.09
N ALA A 22 0.55 38.69 0.25
CA ALA A 22 -0.77 38.45 0.82
C ALA A 22 -0.54 38.00 2.26
N GLU A 23 -0.49 38.97 3.17
CA GLU A 23 -0.66 38.70 4.60
C GLU A 23 -2.16 38.52 4.85
N PHE A 24 -2.56 37.40 5.44
CA PHE A 24 -3.94 37.19 5.86
C PHE A 24 -3.99 37.21 7.40
N LEU A 25 -4.95 37.98 7.93
CA LEU A 25 -5.20 38.20 9.34
C LEU A 25 -6.55 37.58 9.74
N PHE A 26 -6.54 36.80 10.84
CA PHE A 26 -7.55 36.68 11.92
C PHE A 26 -8.92 36.00 11.66
N PRO A 27 -9.65 35.48 12.70
CA PRO A 27 -9.50 35.67 14.16
C PRO A 27 -9.38 34.41 15.04
N ALA A 28 -8.85 34.61 16.26
CA ALA A 28 -8.78 33.62 17.33
C ALA A 28 -10.17 33.20 17.83
N ILE A 29 -10.43 31.89 17.89
CA ILE A 29 -11.57 31.34 18.63
C ILE A 29 -11.15 31.19 20.10
N ASN A 30 -11.72 32.03 20.96
CA ASN A 30 -11.49 31.97 22.40
C ASN A 30 -12.13 30.68 22.97
N PRO A 31 -11.40 29.88 23.78
CA PRO A 31 -11.96 28.67 24.37
C PRO A 31 -12.73 28.99 25.67
N ALA A 32 -13.85 28.30 25.83
CA ALA A 32 -14.67 28.13 27.04
C ALA A 32 -15.70 29.22 27.39
N ILE A 33 -16.94 28.79 27.65
CA ILE A 33 -17.62 28.89 28.95
C ILE A 33 -18.56 27.68 29.09
N ASN A 34 -18.33 26.89 30.12
CA ASN A 34 -19.26 25.93 30.72
C ASN A 34 -20.11 26.73 31.73
N PRO A 35 -21.46 26.62 31.78
CA PRO A 35 -22.28 27.56 32.53
C PRO A 35 -22.45 27.12 33.98
N ALA A 36 -21.78 27.81 34.91
CA ALA A 36 -22.19 27.81 36.31
C ALA A 36 -21.63 29.03 37.08
N ILE A 37 -22.55 29.80 37.66
CA ILE A 37 -22.42 30.73 38.80
C ILE A 37 -22.22 32.24 38.50
N ASN A 38 -23.38 32.90 38.55
CA ASN A 38 -23.77 34.23 39.05
C ASN A 38 -23.48 35.56 38.29
N PRO A 39 -24.48 36.47 38.22
CA PRO A 39 -24.49 37.65 37.37
C PRO A 39 -24.08 38.93 38.12
N ALA A 40 -23.24 39.75 37.50
CA ALA A 40 -23.29 41.20 37.66
C ALA A 40 -22.40 41.85 36.61
N ILE A 41 -22.92 42.93 36.02
CA ILE A 41 -22.24 43.87 35.12
C ILE A 41 -22.28 43.45 33.64
N ASN A 42 -23.40 43.78 33.01
CA ASN A 42 -23.44 44.19 31.61
C ASN A 42 -22.98 45.66 31.54
N PRO A 43 -22.35 46.13 30.44
CA PRO A 43 -23.22 46.53 29.34
C PRO A 43 -22.71 46.12 27.96
N ALA A 44 -23.63 45.55 27.19
CA ALA A 44 -23.85 45.76 25.76
C ALA A 44 -22.60 45.80 24.87
N ILE A 45 -22.25 44.63 24.29
CA ILE A 45 -21.72 44.59 22.93
C ILE A 45 -22.65 43.71 22.11
N ASN A 46 -23.37 44.37 21.21
CA ASN A 46 -24.29 43.83 20.21
C ASN A 46 -23.57 42.76 19.34
N PRO A 47 -24.21 41.67 18.89
CA PRO A 47 -23.59 40.60 18.08
C PRO A 47 -23.30 41.00 16.61
N GLU A 48 -23.30 42.29 16.28
CA GLU A 48 -23.29 42.78 14.90
C GLU A 48 -21.97 43.44 14.53
N THR A 49 -20.89 42.67 14.50
CA THR A 49 -19.71 42.98 13.66
C THR A 49 -18.99 41.68 13.26
N LYS A 50 -19.68 40.80 12.52
CA LYS A 50 -18.96 39.97 11.54
C LYS A 50 -18.52 40.91 10.42
N ASN A 51 -17.25 41.33 10.43
CA ASN A 51 -16.68 42.07 9.31
C ASN A 51 -16.85 41.24 8.03
N LYS A 52 -17.64 41.76 7.08
CA LYS A 52 -17.81 41.20 5.73
C LYS A 52 -16.50 41.14 4.92
N GLU A 53 -15.41 41.70 5.43
CA GLU A 53 -14.08 41.66 4.80
C GLU A 53 -13.28 40.38 5.12
N ASP A 54 -13.52 39.74 6.28
CA ASP A 54 -12.73 38.58 6.74
C ASP A 54 -13.09 37.28 6.01
N SER A 55 -14.31 37.18 5.47
CA SER A 55 -14.73 36.01 4.66
C SER A 55 -14.11 35.99 3.27
N LYS A 56 -13.40 37.05 2.85
CA LYS A 56 -12.82 37.16 1.50
C LYS A 56 -11.54 36.33 1.33
N TYR A 57 -10.96 35.84 2.41
CA TYR A 57 -9.65 35.18 2.42
C TYR A 57 -9.65 33.78 3.05
N GLN A 58 -10.82 33.27 3.40
CA GLN A 58 -10.97 31.87 3.81
C GLN A 58 -10.99 31.00 2.55
N ILE A 59 -10.02 30.11 2.45
CA ILE A 59 -10.00 29.10 1.40
C ILE A 59 -10.44 27.78 2.04
N GLU A 60 -11.60 27.31 1.61
CA GLU A 60 -12.08 25.99 1.99
C GLU A 60 -11.21 24.92 1.31
N LEU A 61 -10.75 23.96 2.11
CA LEU A 61 -9.97 22.84 1.60
C LEU A 61 -10.89 21.71 1.19
N THR A 62 -10.59 21.08 0.06
CA THR A 62 -11.28 19.86 -0.34
C THR A 62 -10.86 18.69 0.55
N GLN A 63 -11.68 17.64 0.59
CA GLN A 63 -11.39 16.43 1.35
C GLN A 63 -10.11 15.74 0.84
N GLU A 64 -9.84 15.82 -0.47
CA GLU A 64 -8.61 15.32 -1.09
C GLU A 64 -7.38 16.07 -0.59
N GLN A 65 -7.46 17.40 -0.45
CA GLN A 65 -6.36 18.23 0.06
C GLN A 65 -6.07 17.92 1.53
N ILE A 66 -7.12 17.76 2.35
CA ILE A 66 -7.01 17.36 3.75
C ILE A 66 -6.38 15.96 3.86
N LYS A 67 -6.85 15.01 3.05
CA LYS A 67 -6.30 13.66 3.00
C LYS A 67 -4.82 13.66 2.60
N ALA A 68 -4.46 14.40 1.55
CA ALA A 68 -3.08 14.51 1.08
C ALA A 68 -2.15 15.09 2.15
N PHE A 69 -2.61 16.09 2.91
CA PHE A 69 -1.87 16.63 4.05
C PHE A 69 -1.70 15.59 5.17
N LYS A 70 -2.77 14.88 5.56
CA LYS A 70 -2.70 13.78 6.55
C LYS A 70 -1.69 12.73 6.12
N ASP A 71 -1.72 12.32 4.85
CA ASP A 71 -0.83 11.31 4.29
C ASP A 71 0.65 11.79 4.27
N ALA A 72 0.90 13.06 3.92
CA ALA A 72 2.27 13.62 3.87
C ALA A 72 2.97 13.67 5.25
N TYR A 73 2.18 13.87 6.32
CA TYR A 73 2.63 13.97 7.70
C TYR A 73 2.35 12.72 8.54
N TYR A 74 1.85 11.64 7.92
CA TYR A 74 1.50 10.37 8.57
C TYR A 74 0.56 10.54 9.78
N ILE A 75 -0.38 11.49 9.68
CA ILE A 75 -1.27 11.85 10.79
C ILE A 75 -2.13 10.63 11.15
N GLY A 76 -2.10 10.22 12.41
CA GLY A 76 -2.82 9.04 12.91
C GLY A 76 -2.14 7.68 12.64
N LEU A 77 -0.92 7.65 12.10
CA LEU A 77 -0.13 6.42 11.91
C LEU A 77 0.98 6.27 12.98
N PRO A 78 1.56 5.07 13.21
CA PRO A 78 2.61 4.88 14.20
C PRO A 78 3.85 5.78 14.01
N ASN A 79 4.12 6.18 12.77
CA ASN A 79 5.23 7.04 12.34
C ASN A 79 4.80 8.51 12.10
N GLU A 80 3.75 8.96 12.78
CA GLU A 80 3.25 10.34 12.73
C GLU A 80 4.37 11.38 12.91
N ASN A 81 4.34 12.44 12.08
CA ASN A 81 5.35 13.48 12.08
C ASN A 81 5.50 14.13 13.47
N GLU A 82 6.73 14.18 13.99
CA GLU A 82 6.99 14.68 15.34
C GLU A 82 6.57 16.15 15.53
N ASN A 83 6.81 17.02 14.55
CA ASN A 83 6.45 18.43 14.67
C ASN A 83 4.93 18.59 14.71
N TRP A 84 4.21 17.80 13.92
CA TRP A 84 2.75 17.73 13.99
C TRP A 84 2.28 17.25 15.37
N LYS A 85 2.76 16.07 15.81
CA LYS A 85 2.35 15.44 17.07
C LYS A 85 2.69 16.27 18.30
N LYS A 86 3.88 16.86 18.37
CA LYS A 86 4.38 17.57 19.56
C LYS A 86 3.89 19.02 19.63
N ARG A 87 3.67 19.68 18.48
CA ARG A 87 3.37 21.12 18.40
C ARG A 87 2.07 21.43 17.67
N TRP A 88 2.00 21.18 16.37
CA TRP A 88 0.91 21.74 15.53
C TRP A 88 -0.46 21.16 15.86
N SER A 89 -0.55 19.86 16.13
CA SER A 89 -1.81 19.22 16.55
C SER A 89 -2.34 19.77 17.87
N LYS A 90 -1.46 20.18 18.80
CA LYS A 90 -1.87 20.79 20.08
C LYS A 90 -2.38 22.22 19.87
N ILE A 91 -1.72 22.97 19.01
CA ILE A 91 -2.12 24.34 18.62
C ILE A 91 -3.52 24.27 17.99
N LEU A 92 -3.74 23.38 17.02
CA LEU A 92 -5.05 23.18 16.39
C LEU A 92 -6.13 22.78 17.39
N LYS A 93 -5.84 21.84 18.29
CA LYS A 93 -6.80 21.40 19.34
C LYS A 93 -7.20 22.52 20.30
N GLN A 94 -6.42 23.59 20.40
CA GLN A 94 -6.74 24.77 21.20
C GLN A 94 -7.57 25.81 20.42
N GLY A 95 -8.02 25.48 19.21
CA GLY A 95 -8.70 26.43 18.31
C GLY A 95 -7.75 27.48 17.72
N LYS A 96 -6.44 27.26 17.84
CA LYS A 96 -5.41 28.16 17.30
C LYS A 96 -4.97 27.70 15.91
N GLU A 97 -4.61 28.67 15.12
CA GLU A 97 -4.24 28.52 13.73
C GLU A 97 -2.84 27.92 13.53
N VAL A 98 -2.63 27.21 12.40
CA VAL A 98 -1.33 26.64 12.03
C VAL A 98 -0.86 27.23 10.71
N PRO A 99 0.35 27.84 10.67
CA PRO A 99 0.93 28.35 9.44
C PRO A 99 1.30 27.21 8.49
N VAL A 100 0.90 27.35 7.23
CA VAL A 100 1.22 26.43 6.14
C VAL A 100 1.76 27.19 4.93
N PHE A 101 2.72 26.60 4.24
CA PHE A 101 3.16 27.02 2.92
C PHE A 101 2.30 26.35 1.86
N PHE A 102 2.04 27.02 0.75
CA PHE A 102 1.13 26.52 -0.28
C PHE A 102 1.54 26.96 -1.67
N GLN A 103 0.99 26.28 -2.67
CA GLN A 103 1.05 26.68 -4.07
C GLN A 103 -0.37 26.80 -4.61
N LYS A 104 -0.61 27.78 -5.48
CA LYS A 104 -1.89 27.93 -6.18
C LYS A 104 -1.86 27.24 -7.55
N ASP A 105 -3.02 26.80 -8.01
CA ASP A 105 -3.23 26.38 -9.39
C ASP A 105 -3.41 27.59 -10.33
N GLU A 106 -3.57 27.31 -11.63
CA GLU A 106 -3.79 28.35 -12.65
C GLU A 106 -5.10 29.14 -12.46
N LYS A 107 -6.07 28.57 -11.71
CA LYS A 107 -7.37 29.18 -11.40
C LYS A 107 -7.35 29.96 -10.07
N GLY A 108 -6.21 29.97 -9.36
CA GLY A 108 -6.03 30.66 -8.09
C GLY A 108 -6.46 29.86 -6.85
N GLY A 109 -6.91 28.61 -7.02
CA GLY A 109 -7.21 27.68 -5.92
C GLY A 109 -5.94 27.10 -5.31
N ILE A 110 -6.02 26.57 -4.08
CA ILE A 110 -4.87 25.88 -3.47
C ILE A 110 -4.63 24.58 -4.24
N LYS A 111 -3.42 24.39 -4.74
CA LYS A 111 -3.00 23.14 -5.38
C LYS A 111 -2.51 22.16 -4.33
N HIS A 112 -1.49 22.53 -3.57
CA HIS A 112 -0.91 21.75 -2.47
C HIS A 112 -0.45 22.66 -1.32
N PHE A 113 -0.29 22.11 -0.13
CA PHE A 113 0.22 22.84 1.04
C PHE A 113 0.96 21.95 2.04
N GLY A 114 1.74 22.55 2.94
CA GLY A 114 2.44 21.85 4.02
C GLY A 114 3.11 22.76 5.06
N LEU A 115 3.63 22.17 6.12
CA LEU A 115 4.18 22.82 7.32
C LEU A 115 5.61 23.38 7.17
N SER A 116 6.24 23.23 6.01
CA SER A 116 7.61 23.69 5.75
C SER A 116 7.73 24.22 4.32
N TRP A 117 8.63 25.17 4.06
CA TRP A 117 8.84 25.72 2.72
C TRP A 117 9.08 24.64 1.64
N LEU A 118 9.84 23.59 1.99
CA LEU A 118 10.09 22.40 1.18
C LEU A 118 9.21 21.23 1.62
N TYR A 119 7.88 21.42 1.61
CA TYR A 119 6.94 20.37 1.98
C TYR A 119 6.93 19.24 0.95
N LYS A 120 6.55 18.03 1.38
CA LYS A 120 6.42 16.88 0.48
C LYS A 120 5.23 17.11 -0.44
N LEU A 121 5.47 17.10 -1.75
CA LEU A 121 4.41 17.14 -2.73
C LEU A 121 3.68 15.79 -2.76
N PRO A 122 2.36 15.76 -2.54
CA PRO A 122 1.57 14.58 -2.86
C PRO A 122 1.51 14.42 -4.38
N TYR A 123 1.46 13.19 -4.85
CA TYR A 123 1.13 12.92 -6.25
C TYR A 123 -0.37 13.19 -6.46
N GLU A 124 -0.72 13.74 -7.62
CA GLU A 124 -2.11 13.93 -8.03
C GLU A 124 -2.79 12.57 -8.27
N ASN A 125 -2.04 11.59 -8.77
CA ASN A 125 -2.54 10.24 -9.04
C ASN A 125 -2.05 9.23 -8.00
N SER A 126 -2.95 8.38 -7.53
CA SER A 126 -2.66 7.22 -6.69
C SER A 126 -2.30 5.99 -7.52
N ILE A 127 -1.77 4.96 -6.85
CA ILE A 127 -1.58 3.62 -7.46
C ILE A 127 -2.89 3.08 -8.03
N LEU A 128 -4.01 3.32 -7.35
CA LEU A 128 -5.32 2.86 -7.79
C LEU A 128 -5.76 3.58 -9.07
N ASP A 129 -5.51 4.88 -9.18
CA ASP A 129 -5.80 5.64 -10.41
C ASP A 129 -4.98 5.15 -11.60
N ILE A 130 -3.72 4.76 -11.36
CA ILE A 130 -2.91 4.11 -12.41
C ILE A 130 -3.50 2.76 -12.79
N LEU A 131 -3.87 1.94 -11.81
CA LEU A 131 -4.45 0.62 -12.06
C LEU A 131 -5.75 0.72 -12.88
N HIS A 132 -6.62 1.68 -12.57
CA HIS A 132 -7.87 1.92 -13.30
C HIS A 132 -7.62 2.30 -14.76
N ARG A 133 -6.56 3.09 -15.04
CA ARG A 133 -6.14 3.40 -16.41
C ARG A 133 -5.63 2.17 -17.17
N GLN A 134 -5.11 1.17 -16.46
CA GLN A 134 -4.48 -0.01 -17.06
C GLN A 134 -5.44 -1.18 -17.28
N ILE A 135 -6.52 -1.29 -16.51
CA ILE A 135 -7.49 -2.37 -16.62
C ILE A 135 -8.69 -1.85 -17.44
N PRO A 136 -8.86 -2.31 -18.69
CA PRO A 136 -10.05 -2.01 -19.46
C PRO A 136 -11.29 -2.43 -18.66
N ASN A 137 -12.33 -1.60 -18.70
CA ASN A 137 -13.61 -1.93 -18.09
C ASN A 137 -13.57 -2.12 -16.56
N TYR A 138 -12.55 -1.61 -15.86
CA TYR A 138 -12.47 -1.67 -14.40
C TYR A 138 -13.72 -1.12 -13.71
N GLN A 139 -14.33 -0.09 -14.30
CA GLN A 139 -15.52 0.60 -13.78
C GLN A 139 -16.84 -0.11 -14.19
N GLU A 140 -16.78 -1.20 -14.95
CA GLU A 140 -17.99 -1.99 -15.21
C GLU A 140 -18.44 -2.66 -13.91
N ASN A 141 -19.73 -2.51 -13.57
CA ASN A 141 -20.33 -3.14 -12.39
C ASN A 141 -20.54 -4.66 -12.62
N LYS A 142 -19.45 -5.38 -12.90
CA LYS A 142 -19.42 -6.81 -13.15
C LYS A 142 -18.48 -7.48 -12.17
N LEU A 143 -18.99 -8.50 -11.50
CA LEU A 143 -18.19 -9.31 -10.60
C LEU A 143 -17.27 -10.26 -11.37
N ASP A 144 -15.98 -10.19 -11.08
CA ASP A 144 -14.98 -11.13 -11.58
C ASP A 144 -15.08 -12.51 -10.89
N MET A 145 -14.33 -13.49 -11.39
CA MET A 145 -14.35 -14.85 -10.85
C MET A 145 -13.82 -14.93 -9.41
N ILE A 146 -12.85 -14.08 -9.03
CA ILE A 146 -12.28 -14.02 -7.68
C ILE A 146 -13.32 -13.49 -6.70
N GLN A 147 -13.98 -12.37 -7.03
CA GLN A 147 -15.06 -11.80 -6.25
C GLN A 147 -16.21 -12.80 -6.09
N ARG A 148 -16.57 -13.55 -7.14
CA ARG A 148 -17.62 -14.58 -7.05
C ARG A 148 -17.25 -15.77 -6.16
N ILE A 149 -15.97 -16.10 -6.06
CA ILE A 149 -15.47 -17.23 -5.24
C ILE A 149 -15.30 -16.79 -3.78
N PHE A 150 -14.60 -15.69 -3.54
CA PHE A 150 -14.21 -15.23 -2.21
C PHE A 150 -15.19 -14.26 -1.57
N GLY A 151 -16.07 -13.63 -2.36
CA GLY A 151 -16.95 -12.59 -1.89
C GLY A 151 -16.23 -11.26 -1.61
N PHE A 152 -16.99 -10.29 -1.13
CA PHE A 152 -16.49 -8.98 -0.69
C PHE A 152 -17.46 -8.35 0.30
N CYS A 153 -16.94 -7.48 1.17
CA CYS A 153 -17.76 -6.64 2.04
C CYS A 153 -18.09 -5.34 1.32
N ALA A 154 -19.33 -4.84 1.49
CA ALA A 154 -19.71 -3.52 1.01
C ALA A 154 -18.91 -2.42 1.74
N ASP A 155 -18.55 -1.36 1.02
CA ASP A 155 -17.85 -0.23 1.60
C ASP A 155 -18.81 0.63 2.44
N SER A 156 -18.48 0.86 3.71
CA SER A 156 -19.39 1.52 4.68
C SER A 156 -19.51 3.04 4.49
N LYS A 157 -18.78 3.63 3.53
CA LYS A 157 -18.64 5.08 3.35
C LYS A 157 -19.48 5.70 2.22
N LYS A 158 -20.32 4.94 1.52
CA LYS A 158 -21.19 5.51 0.47
C LYS A 158 -22.62 5.74 0.98
N SER A 159 -23.21 6.84 0.51
CA SER A 159 -24.53 7.32 0.90
C SER A 159 -25.65 6.32 0.61
N ALA A 160 -26.70 6.35 1.45
CA ALA A 160 -27.92 5.58 1.26
C ALA A 160 -28.52 5.83 -0.13
N GLY A 161 -28.41 4.84 -1.02
CA GLY A 161 -28.86 4.91 -2.41
C GLY A 161 -28.00 4.09 -3.39
N ASP A 162 -26.71 3.90 -3.09
CA ASP A 162 -25.82 3.04 -3.86
C ASP A 162 -25.96 1.58 -3.41
N SER A 163 -26.66 0.76 -4.20
CA SER A 163 -26.85 -0.66 -3.92
C SER A 163 -25.65 -1.50 -4.36
N ASP A 164 -24.53 -1.44 -3.64
CA ASP A 164 -23.56 -2.53 -3.67
C ASP A 164 -23.82 -3.46 -2.49
N SER A 165 -24.64 -4.48 -2.75
CA SER A 165 -24.85 -5.59 -1.82
C SER A 165 -23.53 -6.34 -1.60
N ALA A 166 -23.13 -6.52 -0.33
CA ALA A 166 -22.02 -7.41 0.00
C ALA A 166 -22.26 -8.83 -0.55
N LEU A 167 -21.20 -9.52 -0.95
CA LEU A 167 -21.27 -10.90 -1.44
C LEU A 167 -20.56 -11.85 -0.49
N LYS A 168 -21.27 -12.88 -0.02
CA LYS A 168 -20.68 -13.93 0.83
C LYS A 168 -19.77 -14.83 0.00
N GLY A 169 -18.56 -15.07 0.50
CA GLY A 169 -17.64 -16.05 -0.08
C GLY A 169 -18.17 -17.48 -0.04
N ARG A 170 -17.78 -18.27 -1.04
CA ARG A 170 -18.15 -19.68 -1.21
C ARG A 170 -17.01 -20.65 -0.87
N VAL A 171 -15.88 -20.13 -0.42
CA VAL A 171 -14.69 -20.90 0.00
C VAL A 171 -14.29 -20.51 1.40
N SER A 172 -13.87 -21.49 2.20
CA SER A 172 -13.31 -21.29 3.53
C SER A 172 -12.15 -22.25 3.77
N PHE A 173 -11.16 -21.81 4.53
CA PHE A 173 -10.00 -22.60 4.92
C PHE A 173 -10.05 -22.84 6.42
N SER A 174 -9.81 -24.07 6.87
CA SER A 174 -9.57 -24.33 8.30
C SER A 174 -8.23 -23.78 8.74
N HIS A 175 -7.97 -23.85 10.04
CA HIS A 175 -6.58 -23.88 10.50
C HIS A 175 -5.85 -25.07 9.85
N PHE A 176 -4.59 -24.82 9.52
CA PHE A 176 -3.67 -25.84 9.05
C PHE A 176 -2.79 -26.20 10.24
N GLU A 177 -2.80 -27.47 10.61
CA GLU A 177 -2.13 -27.97 11.81
C GLU A 177 -0.91 -28.79 11.42
N ILE A 178 0.10 -28.77 12.28
CA ILE A 178 1.34 -29.53 12.09
C ILE A 178 1.02 -31.03 12.27
N THR A 179 1.54 -31.89 11.39
CA THR A 179 1.37 -33.34 11.50
C THR A 179 2.26 -33.94 12.62
N GLU A 180 1.84 -35.07 13.21
CA GLU A 180 2.61 -35.77 14.25
C GLU A 180 4.01 -36.14 13.72
N GLY A 181 5.07 -35.61 14.36
CA GLY A 181 6.46 -35.77 13.93
C GLY A 181 7.30 -34.48 14.03
N ALA A 182 6.64 -33.33 14.12
CA ALA A 182 7.28 -32.02 14.23
C ALA A 182 7.28 -31.45 15.67
N THR A 183 7.28 -32.32 16.69
CA THR A 183 7.35 -31.91 18.12
C THR A 183 8.57 -31.05 18.47
N ASN A 184 9.58 -30.99 17.59
CA ASN A 184 10.71 -30.06 17.65
C ASN A 184 10.88 -29.22 16.36
N ALA A 185 9.79 -28.76 15.74
CA ALA A 185 9.81 -28.00 14.49
C ALA A 185 10.37 -26.58 14.61
N VAL A 186 10.48 -26.04 15.82
CA VAL A 186 10.89 -24.65 16.04
C VAL A 186 12.41 -24.51 15.99
N GLU A 187 12.90 -23.50 15.27
CA GLU A 187 14.30 -23.10 15.28
C GLU A 187 14.58 -21.97 16.27
N MET A 188 15.87 -21.67 16.47
CA MET A 188 16.28 -20.54 17.29
C MET A 188 15.68 -19.22 16.77
N PRO A 189 15.09 -18.40 17.66
CA PRO A 189 14.59 -17.08 17.27
C PRO A 189 15.66 -16.23 16.61
N GLN A 190 15.28 -15.56 15.53
CA GLN A 190 16.13 -14.60 14.83
C GLN A 190 15.54 -13.21 15.04
N THR A 191 16.39 -12.24 15.33
CA THR A 191 16.05 -10.83 15.09
C THR A 191 16.33 -10.57 13.62
N ILE A 192 15.49 -9.80 12.93
CA ILE A 192 15.70 -9.35 11.55
C ILE A 192 15.19 -7.91 11.38
N ILE A 193 15.54 -7.23 10.29
CA ILE A 193 14.99 -5.90 9.95
C ILE A 193 14.02 -6.05 8.78
N LEU A 194 12.71 -5.93 9.05
CA LEU A 194 11.69 -5.86 8.02
C LEU A 194 11.35 -4.41 7.73
N SER A 195 11.47 -4.01 6.46
CA SER A 195 11.04 -2.69 6.01
C SER A 195 9.67 -2.77 5.33
N GLU A 196 8.84 -1.78 5.62
CA GLU A 196 7.56 -1.61 4.95
C GLU A 196 7.75 -1.21 3.48
N PRO A 197 6.85 -1.65 2.58
CA PRO A 197 6.83 -1.17 1.20
C PRO A 197 6.61 0.35 1.17
N ARG A 198 7.50 1.07 0.50
CA ARG A 198 7.38 2.53 0.31
C ARG A 198 7.03 2.88 -1.13
N ALA A 199 5.74 3.02 -1.41
CA ALA A 199 5.21 3.45 -2.71
C ALA A 199 5.80 4.80 -3.19
N THR A 200 6.22 5.67 -2.25
CA THR A 200 6.88 6.94 -2.56
C THR A 200 8.23 6.78 -3.27
N PHE A 201 8.83 5.58 -3.27
CA PHE A 201 9.96 5.24 -4.12
C PHE A 201 9.48 4.70 -5.48
N TYR A 202 8.81 5.58 -6.24
CA TYR A 202 8.21 5.26 -7.55
C TYR A 202 9.14 4.54 -8.56
N PRO A 203 10.49 4.67 -8.55
CA PRO A 203 11.31 3.94 -9.53
C PRO A 203 11.18 2.42 -9.47
N PHE A 204 10.71 1.85 -8.36
CA PHE A 204 10.45 0.41 -8.24
C PHE A 204 8.99 0.01 -8.45
N TYR A 205 8.05 0.95 -8.35
CA TYR A 205 6.61 0.69 -8.45
C TYR A 205 6.06 1.03 -9.84
N LEU A 206 6.78 1.82 -10.63
CA LEU A 206 6.44 2.15 -12.01
C LEU A 206 7.42 1.51 -12.99
N GLN A 207 6.93 1.13 -14.17
CA GLN A 207 7.74 0.66 -15.28
C GLN A 207 8.56 1.83 -15.84
N GLN A 208 9.85 1.84 -15.54
CA GLN A 208 10.76 2.92 -15.93
C GLN A 208 11.47 2.62 -17.25
N ASN A 209 11.63 3.65 -18.09
CA ASN A 209 12.57 3.56 -19.21
C ASN A 209 14.01 3.62 -18.69
N ARG A 210 14.75 2.51 -18.80
CA ARG A 210 16.12 2.39 -18.30
C ARG A 210 17.16 3.19 -19.09
N GLU A 211 16.78 3.72 -20.25
CA GLU A 211 17.63 4.54 -21.11
C GLU A 211 17.38 6.04 -20.93
N SER A 212 16.27 6.41 -20.29
CA SER A 212 15.94 7.79 -19.96
C SER A 212 16.64 8.24 -18.68
N SER A 213 17.16 9.46 -18.69
CA SER A 213 17.64 10.15 -17.49
C SER A 213 16.49 10.70 -16.63
N LYS A 214 15.33 10.96 -17.24
CA LYS A 214 14.10 11.37 -16.54
C LYS A 214 13.32 10.13 -16.11
N LEU A 215 12.95 10.10 -14.83
CA LEU A 215 12.12 9.05 -14.26
C LEU A 215 10.64 9.41 -14.37
N LEU A 216 9.81 8.40 -14.61
CA LEU A 216 8.36 8.52 -14.52
C LEU A 216 7.93 8.55 -13.06
N THR A 217 6.99 9.42 -12.74
CA THR A 217 6.30 9.55 -11.46
C THR A 217 4.85 9.09 -11.61
N TYR A 218 4.07 9.10 -10.52
CA TYR A 218 2.66 8.69 -10.61
C TYR A 218 1.81 9.65 -11.46
N ASP A 219 2.28 10.89 -11.65
CA ASP A 219 1.56 11.95 -12.36
C ASP A 219 1.83 11.99 -13.86
N ASP A 220 2.82 11.21 -14.34
CA ASP A 220 3.06 11.09 -15.77
C ASP A 220 1.93 10.26 -16.43
N LYS A 221 1.46 10.73 -17.59
CA LYS A 221 0.33 10.10 -18.30
C LYS A 221 0.66 8.67 -18.75
N GLU A 222 1.90 8.45 -19.18
CA GLU A 222 2.43 7.14 -19.56
C GLU A 222 2.82 6.23 -18.37
N ALA A 223 2.64 6.67 -17.12
CA ALA A 223 3.00 5.86 -15.97
C ALA A 223 2.22 4.53 -15.94
N ARG A 224 2.96 3.44 -15.78
CA ARG A 224 2.44 2.07 -15.69
C ARG A 224 2.98 1.39 -14.44
N LEU A 225 2.15 0.65 -13.71
CA LEU A 225 2.60 -0.12 -12.56
C LEU A 225 3.58 -1.24 -12.96
N SER A 226 4.60 -1.48 -12.14
CA SER A 226 5.60 -2.55 -12.33
C SER A 226 5.08 -3.96 -12.07
N GLY A 227 3.81 -4.12 -11.69
CA GLY A 227 3.20 -5.41 -11.38
C GLY A 227 3.28 -5.78 -9.90
N ILE A 228 3.37 -7.09 -9.62
CA ILE A 228 3.27 -7.67 -8.28
C ILE A 228 4.67 -7.88 -7.68
N LYS A 229 4.81 -7.56 -6.39
CA LYS A 229 6.06 -7.78 -5.66
C LYS A 229 6.23 -9.26 -5.31
N PHE A 230 7.15 -9.95 -5.98
CA PHE A 230 7.56 -11.31 -5.65
C PHE A 230 8.87 -11.34 -4.84
N TYR A 231 9.02 -12.38 -4.01
CA TYR A 231 10.26 -12.68 -3.30
C TYR A 231 10.77 -14.04 -3.78
N PRO A 232 11.80 -14.07 -4.65
CA PRO A 232 12.28 -15.34 -5.16
C PRO A 232 12.84 -16.26 -4.06
N PRO A 233 12.60 -17.58 -4.14
CA PRO A 233 13.24 -18.56 -3.29
C PRO A 233 14.76 -18.44 -3.33
N ARG A 234 15.40 -18.63 -2.18
CA ARG A 234 16.85 -18.52 -2.02
C ARG A 234 17.44 -19.91 -1.76
N LYS A 235 18.69 -20.13 -2.19
CA LYS A 235 19.43 -21.37 -1.87
C LYS A 235 19.86 -21.44 -0.41
N ALA A 236 20.03 -20.29 0.23
CA ALA A 236 20.39 -20.15 1.62
C ALA A 236 19.67 -18.95 2.25
N ILE A 237 19.41 -19.06 3.55
CA ILE A 237 18.96 -17.92 4.36
C ILE A 237 20.04 -16.84 4.35
N MET A 238 19.62 -15.58 4.28
CA MET A 238 20.53 -14.43 4.26
C MET A 238 21.13 -14.18 5.65
N ASN A 239 22.45 -14.32 5.76
CA ASN A 239 23.23 -14.13 7.00
C ASN A 239 23.81 -12.71 7.13
N LYS A 240 22.98 -11.66 7.01
CA LYS A 240 23.44 -10.25 7.20
C LYS A 240 23.07 -9.73 8.59
N PRO A 241 23.86 -8.82 9.19
CA PRO A 241 23.67 -8.42 10.58
C PRO A 241 22.27 -7.85 10.78
N PHE A 242 21.60 -8.39 11.79
CA PHE A 242 20.17 -8.21 11.99
C PHE A 242 19.79 -7.06 12.94
N SER A 243 20.75 -6.20 13.25
CA SER A 243 20.55 -5.10 14.19
C SER A 243 21.59 -4.03 13.94
N ASN A 244 21.14 -2.79 13.80
CA ASN A 244 21.99 -1.61 13.94
C ASN A 244 21.91 -1.05 15.38
N GLY A 245 21.44 -1.84 16.34
CA GLY A 245 21.15 -1.42 17.73
C GLY A 245 19.86 -0.63 17.92
N ASN A 246 19.08 -0.41 16.86
CA ASN A 246 17.82 0.32 16.93
C ASN A 246 16.63 -0.64 17.03
N SER A 247 16.22 -0.94 18.26
CA SER A 247 15.11 -1.85 18.56
C SER A 247 13.78 -1.45 17.92
N ASN A 248 13.59 -0.18 17.53
CA ASN A 248 12.34 0.29 16.91
C ASN A 248 12.10 -0.24 15.49
N ILE A 249 13.13 -0.78 14.83
CA ILE A 249 13.04 -1.32 13.45
C ILE A 249 13.33 -2.81 13.38
N GLU A 250 13.53 -3.44 14.54
CA GLU A 250 13.81 -4.86 14.66
C GLU A 250 12.51 -5.66 14.76
N THR A 251 12.50 -6.81 14.09
CA THR A 251 11.42 -7.79 14.17
C THR A 251 12.00 -9.11 14.65
N LYS A 252 11.42 -9.66 15.72
CA LYS A 252 11.74 -11.02 16.17
C LYS A 252 10.88 -12.01 15.41
N ILE A 253 11.52 -13.03 14.86
CA ILE A 253 10.85 -14.15 14.21
C ILE A 253 11.29 -15.46 14.88
N THR A 254 10.41 -16.44 14.84
CA THR A 254 10.69 -17.81 15.28
C THR A 254 10.47 -18.70 14.07
N PRO A 255 11.53 -19.04 13.32
CA PRO A 255 11.41 -19.89 12.15
C PRO A 255 11.02 -21.32 12.51
N LEU A 256 10.48 -22.02 11.53
CA LEU A 256 10.31 -23.47 11.58
C LEU A 256 11.41 -24.12 10.75
N LYS A 257 11.77 -25.35 11.12
CA LYS A 257 12.67 -26.22 10.38
C LYS A 257 12.13 -26.48 8.97
N GLU A 258 13.02 -26.90 8.09
CA GLU A 258 12.63 -27.42 6.78
C GLU A 258 11.76 -28.68 6.94
N ASN A 259 10.91 -28.93 5.94
CA ASN A 259 10.04 -30.11 5.85
C ASN A 259 9.00 -30.25 6.97
N VAL A 260 8.59 -29.14 7.58
CA VAL A 260 7.43 -29.12 8.49
C VAL A 260 6.16 -29.12 7.65
N GLU A 261 5.38 -30.19 7.78
CA GLU A 261 4.12 -30.36 7.07
C GLU A 261 2.95 -29.76 7.86
N PHE A 262 2.05 -29.12 7.11
CA PHE A 262 0.83 -28.53 7.63
C PHE A 262 -0.38 -29.07 6.87
N VAL A 263 -1.34 -29.65 7.60
CA VAL A 263 -2.56 -30.23 7.01
C VAL A 263 -3.78 -29.44 7.45
N GLY A 264 -4.59 -29.04 6.47
CA GLY A 264 -5.84 -28.31 6.67
C GLY A 264 -6.86 -28.68 5.63
N LYS A 265 -8.05 -28.08 5.73
CA LYS A 265 -9.20 -28.35 4.86
C LYS A 265 -9.65 -27.05 4.19
N MET A 266 -9.69 -27.07 2.86
CA MET A 266 -10.46 -26.10 2.08
C MET A 266 -11.87 -26.66 1.88
N ARG A 267 -12.90 -25.94 2.36
CA ARG A 267 -14.31 -26.26 2.12
C ARG A 267 -14.87 -25.26 1.13
N TYR A 268 -15.66 -25.75 0.20
CA TYR A 268 -16.37 -24.91 -0.75
C TYR A 268 -17.85 -25.25 -0.81
N PHE A 269 -18.66 -24.30 -1.25
CA PHE A 269 -20.10 -24.47 -1.41
C PHE A 269 -20.51 -24.04 -2.82
N ASN A 270 -21.13 -24.95 -3.57
CA ASN A 270 -21.74 -24.67 -4.88
C ASN A 270 -20.79 -23.92 -5.84
N LEU A 271 -19.54 -24.37 -5.94
CA LEU A 271 -18.63 -23.90 -6.97
C LEU A 271 -18.91 -24.65 -8.28
N ARG A 272 -18.92 -23.91 -9.38
CA ARG A 272 -18.88 -24.53 -10.70
C ARG A 272 -17.53 -25.20 -10.90
N LYS A 273 -17.48 -26.15 -11.83
CA LYS A 273 -16.26 -26.90 -12.13
C LYS A 273 -15.11 -26.01 -12.58
N GLU A 274 -15.39 -24.95 -13.34
CA GLU A 274 -14.42 -23.96 -13.78
C GLU A 274 -13.89 -23.11 -12.60
N GLU A 275 -14.75 -22.80 -11.63
CA GLU A 275 -14.37 -22.03 -10.43
C GLU A 275 -13.48 -22.88 -9.51
N LEU A 276 -13.82 -24.16 -9.34
CA LEU A 276 -12.97 -25.12 -8.65
C LEU A 276 -11.65 -25.33 -9.40
N GLY A 277 -11.70 -25.41 -10.73
CA GLY A 277 -10.52 -25.50 -11.60
C GLY A 277 -9.53 -24.37 -11.42
N LEU A 278 -10.00 -23.12 -11.26
CA LEU A 278 -9.15 -21.97 -10.94
C LEU A 278 -8.42 -22.17 -9.62
N LEU A 279 -9.13 -22.60 -8.56
CA LEU A 279 -8.53 -22.83 -7.24
C LEU A 279 -7.50 -23.97 -7.28
N VAL A 280 -7.86 -25.11 -7.88
CA VAL A 280 -6.98 -26.27 -8.03
C VAL A 280 -5.75 -25.88 -8.83
N LEU A 281 -5.90 -25.17 -9.95
CA LEU A 281 -4.78 -24.67 -10.72
C LEU A 281 -3.90 -23.76 -9.86
N ALA A 282 -4.44 -22.73 -9.21
CA ALA A 282 -3.67 -21.77 -8.44
C ALA A 282 -2.85 -22.41 -7.31
N LEU A 283 -3.41 -23.44 -6.65
CA LEU A 283 -2.77 -24.16 -5.55
C LEU A 283 -1.75 -25.21 -6.01
N THR A 284 -1.85 -25.70 -7.25
CA THR A 284 -0.98 -26.77 -7.77
C THR A 284 -0.09 -26.34 -8.93
N PHE A 285 -0.12 -25.05 -9.28
CA PHE A 285 0.56 -24.49 -10.45
C PHE A 285 2.09 -24.58 -10.38
N LEU A 286 2.65 -24.35 -9.19
CA LEU A 286 4.09 -24.46 -8.95
C LEU A 286 4.44 -25.86 -8.49
N LYS A 287 5.52 -26.42 -9.04
CA LYS A 287 5.96 -27.78 -8.75
C LYS A 287 7.40 -27.80 -8.24
N GLU A 288 7.62 -28.49 -7.12
CA GLU A 288 8.95 -28.66 -6.53
C GLU A 288 9.94 -29.33 -7.48
N GLU A 289 9.49 -30.29 -8.29
CA GLU A 289 10.30 -30.97 -9.31
C GLU A 289 10.94 -30.00 -10.32
N ASN A 290 10.32 -28.83 -10.52
CA ASN A 290 10.82 -27.75 -11.38
C ASN A 290 11.63 -26.69 -10.60
N GLY A 291 11.87 -26.92 -9.31
CA GLY A 291 12.49 -25.97 -8.39
C GLY A 291 11.63 -24.75 -8.10
N GLU A 292 10.30 -24.86 -8.24
CA GLU A 292 9.32 -23.79 -8.09
C GLU A 292 8.63 -23.87 -6.71
N PHE A 293 8.59 -22.75 -5.97
CA PHE A 293 8.04 -22.70 -4.62
C PHE A 293 7.05 -21.55 -4.44
N TYR A 294 6.03 -21.79 -3.62
CA TYR A 294 5.20 -20.73 -3.06
C TYR A 294 5.93 -20.07 -1.88
N LYS A 295 5.54 -18.82 -1.57
CA LYS A 295 6.11 -18.03 -0.48
C LYS A 295 5.02 -17.63 0.52
N ILE A 296 5.15 -18.04 1.78
CA ILE A 296 4.25 -17.68 2.89
C ILE A 296 5.06 -17.06 4.05
N GLY A 297 4.45 -16.15 4.83
CA GLY A 297 5.08 -15.54 6.01
C GLY A 297 5.78 -14.20 5.79
N GLY A 298 6.32 -13.60 6.86
CA GLY A 298 6.86 -12.24 6.86
C GLY A 298 8.34 -12.11 6.44
N ALA A 299 9.16 -13.14 6.70
CA ALA A 299 10.60 -13.11 6.50
C ALA A 299 11.06 -13.54 5.09
N LYS A 300 10.15 -13.52 4.11
CA LYS A 300 10.41 -13.83 2.69
C LYS A 300 11.64 -13.13 2.10
N PRO A 301 11.92 -11.83 2.37
CA PRO A 301 13.13 -11.15 1.90
C PRO A 301 14.45 -11.89 2.21
N TYR A 302 14.49 -12.54 3.37
CA TYR A 302 15.66 -13.21 3.94
C TYR A 302 15.80 -14.67 3.49
N GLY A 303 14.85 -15.19 2.70
CA GLY A 303 14.88 -16.56 2.20
C GLY A 303 13.88 -17.49 2.87
N TYR A 304 13.27 -17.10 3.98
CA TYR A 304 12.27 -17.92 4.67
C TYR A 304 10.98 -18.09 3.87
N GLY A 305 10.17 -19.07 4.30
CA GLY A 305 8.78 -19.21 3.90
C GLY A 305 8.56 -19.88 2.55
N ASP A 306 9.56 -20.60 2.03
CA ASP A 306 9.37 -21.49 0.88
C ASP A 306 8.46 -22.64 1.28
N CYS A 307 7.47 -22.94 0.43
CA CYS A 307 6.54 -24.03 0.65
C CYS A 307 6.08 -24.65 -0.68
N VAL A 308 5.68 -25.91 -0.58
CA VAL A 308 5.01 -26.68 -1.62
C VAL A 308 3.58 -26.89 -1.15
N LEU A 309 2.64 -26.92 -2.09
CA LEU A 309 1.23 -27.13 -1.79
C LEU A 309 0.73 -28.36 -2.53
N GLU A 310 0.04 -29.22 -1.79
CA GLU A 310 -0.58 -30.43 -2.31
C GLU A 310 -2.06 -30.44 -1.93
N ILE A 311 -2.90 -30.94 -2.84
CA ILE A 311 -4.33 -31.06 -2.62
C ILE A 311 -4.66 -32.54 -2.37
N GLY A 312 -5.07 -32.84 -1.14
CA GLY A 312 -5.75 -34.09 -0.81
C GLY A 312 -7.25 -34.03 -1.10
N GLY A 313 -7.89 -35.18 -1.26
CA GLY A 313 -9.35 -35.32 -1.37
C GLY A 313 -9.95 -35.19 -2.77
N LEU A 314 -9.13 -34.90 -3.80
CA LEU A 314 -9.48 -35.06 -5.22
C LEU A 314 -8.43 -35.95 -5.87
N SER A 315 -8.87 -36.94 -6.65
CA SER A 315 -7.98 -37.74 -7.48
C SER A 315 -7.28 -36.87 -8.52
N ASN A 316 -6.12 -37.33 -9.00
CA ASN A 316 -5.38 -36.64 -10.07
C ASN A 316 -6.24 -36.42 -11.33
N GLU A 317 -7.18 -37.34 -11.60
CA GLU A 317 -8.11 -37.21 -12.71
C GLU A 317 -9.13 -36.08 -12.47
N GLU A 318 -9.76 -36.03 -11.30
CA GLU A 318 -10.70 -34.95 -10.94
C GLU A 318 -10.02 -33.57 -10.95
N GLN A 319 -8.78 -33.49 -10.45
CA GLN A 319 -7.99 -32.26 -10.48
C GLN A 319 -7.76 -31.80 -11.92
N ARG A 320 -7.30 -32.71 -12.80
CA ARG A 320 -7.08 -32.44 -14.22
C ARG A 320 -8.38 -32.00 -14.91
N GLU A 321 -9.48 -32.68 -14.63
CA GLU A 321 -10.78 -32.40 -15.23
C GLU A 321 -11.30 -31.00 -14.84
N CYS A 322 -11.13 -30.59 -13.58
CA CYS A 322 -11.50 -29.26 -13.12
C CYS A 322 -10.61 -28.18 -13.75
N ILE A 323 -9.28 -28.39 -13.75
CA ILE A 323 -8.32 -27.46 -14.35
C ILE A 323 -8.64 -27.24 -15.84
N GLU A 324 -8.90 -28.31 -16.59
CA GLU A 324 -9.21 -28.19 -18.03
C GLU A 324 -10.56 -27.49 -18.27
N SER A 325 -11.54 -27.63 -17.38
CA SER A 325 -12.79 -26.83 -17.43
C SER A 325 -12.47 -25.34 -17.30
N PHE A 326 -11.64 -24.96 -16.32
CA PHE A 326 -11.19 -23.58 -16.15
C PHE A 326 -10.41 -23.07 -17.36
N VAL A 327 -9.43 -23.83 -17.84
CA VAL A 327 -8.61 -23.48 -19.01
C VAL A 327 -9.49 -23.23 -20.23
N LYS A 328 -10.46 -24.12 -20.50
CA LYS A 328 -11.41 -23.96 -21.61
C LYS A 328 -12.24 -22.69 -21.45
N CYS A 329 -12.79 -22.46 -20.26
CA CYS A 329 -13.57 -21.25 -19.97
C CYS A 329 -12.74 -19.98 -20.18
N PHE A 330 -11.52 -19.95 -19.63
CA PHE A 330 -10.63 -18.81 -19.72
C PHE A 330 -10.21 -18.56 -21.17
N ARG A 331 -9.80 -19.60 -21.91
CA ARG A 331 -9.41 -19.50 -23.32
C ARG A 331 -10.54 -19.00 -24.20
N ASN A 332 -11.77 -19.45 -23.97
CA ASN A 332 -12.95 -18.94 -24.69
C ASN A 332 -13.18 -17.44 -24.47
N SER A 333 -12.80 -16.92 -23.29
CA SER A 333 -13.00 -15.50 -22.95
C SER A 333 -11.82 -14.60 -23.32
N GLN A 334 -10.57 -15.09 -23.17
CA GLN A 334 -9.34 -14.30 -23.31
C GLN A 334 -8.52 -14.67 -24.54
N GLY A 335 -8.86 -15.75 -25.25
CA GLY A 335 -8.11 -16.24 -26.41
C GLY A 335 -6.75 -16.87 -26.09
N ILE A 336 -6.41 -17.06 -24.82
CA ILE A 336 -5.12 -17.61 -24.38
C ILE A 336 -5.31 -18.69 -23.30
N ASP A 337 -4.41 -19.66 -23.26
CA ASP A 337 -4.32 -20.58 -22.12
C ASP A 337 -3.84 -19.82 -20.87
N PRO A 338 -4.55 -19.86 -19.73
CA PRO A 338 -4.14 -19.12 -18.54
C PRO A 338 -2.74 -19.51 -18.06
N ARG A 339 -2.29 -20.76 -18.31
CA ARG A 339 -0.96 -21.27 -17.94
C ARG A 339 0.17 -20.64 -18.76
N GLU A 340 -0.16 -20.05 -19.90
CA GLU A 340 0.79 -19.39 -20.81
C GLU A 340 0.69 -17.86 -20.78
N SER A 341 -0.20 -17.32 -19.95
CA SER A 341 -0.30 -15.87 -19.73
C SER A 341 1.01 -15.26 -19.22
N GLU A 342 1.21 -13.96 -19.49
CA GLU A 342 2.38 -13.22 -19.00
C GLU A 342 2.56 -13.39 -17.49
N GLY A 343 1.50 -13.20 -16.71
CA GLY A 343 1.53 -13.38 -15.26
C GLY A 343 1.86 -14.81 -14.81
N ALA A 344 1.42 -15.83 -15.54
CA ALA A 344 1.76 -17.22 -15.24
C ALA A 344 3.24 -17.52 -15.51
N ARG A 345 3.81 -16.95 -16.58
CA ARG A 345 5.25 -17.05 -16.89
C ARG A 345 6.10 -16.31 -15.87
N GLU A 346 5.73 -15.09 -15.51
CA GLU A 346 6.40 -14.29 -14.47
C GLU A 346 6.37 -15.02 -13.13
N LEU A 347 5.21 -15.54 -12.72
CA LEU A 347 5.08 -16.30 -11.48
C LEU A 347 6.04 -17.48 -11.44
N LYS A 348 6.12 -18.29 -12.50
CA LYS A 348 7.09 -19.39 -12.59
C LYS A 348 8.54 -18.92 -12.52
N GLU A 349 8.89 -17.83 -13.21
CA GLU A 349 10.23 -17.27 -13.17
C GLU A 349 10.62 -16.82 -11.75
N PHE A 350 9.74 -16.07 -11.07
CA PHE A 350 9.99 -15.57 -9.72
C PHE A 350 9.87 -16.63 -8.64
N SER A 351 9.18 -17.74 -8.90
CA SER A 351 9.05 -18.86 -7.95
C SER A 351 10.22 -19.84 -8.01
N ARG A 352 11.20 -19.68 -8.91
CA ARG A 352 12.37 -20.55 -8.95
C ARG A 352 13.49 -20.09 -8.02
N LYS A 353 14.20 -21.05 -7.43
CA LYS A 353 15.44 -20.77 -6.69
C LYS A 353 16.45 -20.08 -7.62
N LEU A 354 16.84 -18.86 -7.27
CA LEU A 354 17.79 -18.10 -8.08
C LEU A 354 19.20 -18.67 -7.98
N ASN A 355 19.89 -18.73 -9.13
CA ASN A 355 21.28 -19.16 -9.20
C ASN A 355 22.29 -18.12 -8.69
N ARG A 356 21.84 -16.90 -8.40
CA ARG A 356 22.67 -15.75 -8.02
C ARG A 356 22.14 -15.11 -6.75
N GLU A 357 23.05 -14.63 -5.90
CA GLU A 357 22.67 -13.87 -4.71
C GLU A 357 22.00 -12.56 -5.11
N ASN A 358 20.68 -12.49 -4.94
CA ASN A 358 19.96 -11.23 -5.02
C ASN A 358 20.18 -10.44 -3.74
N ASN A 359 21.27 -9.68 -3.71
CA ASN A 359 21.51 -8.70 -2.66
C ASN A 359 20.64 -7.47 -2.89
N TYR A 360 20.02 -6.99 -1.81
CA TYR A 360 19.34 -5.70 -1.83
C TYR A 360 20.32 -4.58 -2.15
N MET A 361 19.76 -3.52 -2.72
CA MET A 361 20.50 -2.29 -2.99
C MET A 361 20.99 -1.65 -1.69
N GLU A 362 22.21 -1.13 -1.71
CA GLU A 362 22.77 -0.40 -0.57
C GLU A 362 22.09 0.97 -0.44
N LEU A 363 21.93 1.47 0.80
CA LEU A 363 21.24 2.73 1.09
C LEU A 363 21.78 3.93 0.27
N LYS A 364 23.10 3.99 0.07
CA LYS A 364 23.75 5.05 -0.73
C LYS A 364 23.28 5.06 -2.20
N ASP A 365 22.93 3.90 -2.75
CA ASP A 365 22.51 3.78 -4.15
C ASP A 365 21.06 4.25 -4.36
N PHE A 366 20.24 4.36 -3.30
CA PHE A 366 18.87 4.87 -3.41
C PHE A 366 18.82 6.34 -3.83
N GLY A 367 19.76 7.17 -3.35
CA GLY A 367 19.84 8.58 -3.71
C GLY A 367 20.24 8.76 -5.18
N ASP A 368 21.21 7.98 -5.63
CA ASP A 368 21.72 8.03 -7.01
C ASP A 368 20.62 7.72 -8.05
N ILE A 369 19.76 6.74 -7.75
CA ILE A 369 18.73 6.27 -8.67
C ILE A 369 17.55 7.22 -8.78
N LYS A 370 17.22 7.95 -7.71
CA LYS A 370 16.18 8.98 -7.80
C LYS A 370 16.53 10.12 -8.76
N GLY A 371 17.82 10.30 -9.06
CA GLY A 371 18.28 11.31 -10.01
C GLY A 371 18.48 10.78 -11.44
N ASP A 372 18.90 9.52 -11.60
CA ASP A 372 19.22 8.93 -12.91
C ASP A 372 19.33 7.39 -12.83
N LEU A 373 18.40 6.68 -13.45
CA LEU A 373 18.40 5.21 -13.51
C LEU A 373 19.56 4.62 -14.34
N SER A 374 20.11 5.38 -15.29
CA SER A 374 21.22 4.90 -16.15
C SER A 374 22.48 4.59 -15.33
N LYS A 375 22.63 5.20 -14.14
CA LYS A 375 23.71 4.93 -13.17
C LYS A 375 23.68 3.50 -12.64
N LEU A 376 22.50 2.87 -12.54
CA LEU A 376 22.36 1.48 -12.13
C LEU A 376 22.99 0.51 -13.15
N ASN A 377 22.79 0.79 -14.45
CA ASN A 377 23.31 -0.04 -15.54
C ASN A 377 24.83 0.06 -15.70
N LYS A 378 25.40 1.27 -15.55
CA LYS A 378 26.85 1.49 -15.59
C LYS A 378 27.57 0.71 -14.48
N ARG A 379 27.01 0.66 -13.26
CA ARG A 379 27.59 -0.09 -12.13
C ARG A 379 27.42 -1.61 -12.25
N ARG A 380 26.29 -2.11 -12.79
CA ARG A 380 26.11 -3.55 -13.06
C ARG A 380 27.12 -4.08 -14.07
N LYS A 381 27.44 -3.31 -15.12
CA LYS A 381 28.51 -3.64 -16.07
C LYS A 381 29.91 -3.61 -15.43
N GLY A 382 30.16 -2.69 -14.48
CA GLY A 382 31.46 -2.60 -13.78
C GLY A 382 31.73 -3.68 -12.72
N LYS A 383 30.69 -4.26 -12.10
CA LYS A 383 30.85 -5.34 -11.10
C LYS A 383 30.91 -6.75 -11.72
N GLY A 384 30.60 -6.91 -13.01
CA GLY A 384 30.69 -8.18 -13.74
C GLY A 384 32.09 -8.55 -14.25
N GLN A 385 33.14 -7.79 -13.89
CA GLN A 385 34.52 -7.99 -14.39
C GLN A 385 35.57 -8.29 -13.32
N LYS A 386 35.18 -8.69 -12.10
CA LYS A 386 36.12 -9.32 -11.18
C LYS A 386 35.74 -10.79 -11.04
N LYS A 387 36.52 -11.61 -11.76
CA LYS A 387 36.53 -13.08 -11.74
C LYS A 387 36.65 -13.61 -10.31
#